data_AF-A0A7V4AUU5-F1
#
_entry.id   AF-A0A7V4AUU5-F1
#
_cell.length_a   1.000
_cell.length_b   1.000
_cell.length_c   1.000
_cell.angle_alpha   90.00
_cell.angle_beta   90.00
_cell.angle_gamma   90.00
#
_symmetry.space_group_name_H-M   'P 1'
#
loop_
_entity.id
_entity.type
_entity.pdbx_description
1 polymer ?
#
loop_
_entity_poly.entity_id
_entity_poly.type
_entity_poly.pdbx_seq_one_letter_code
_entity_poly.pdbx_strand_id
1 'polypeptide(L)'
;MTDQHHSLSTSVQDYLKAIYRLQESGARATTQKLAAAVGTSPAAASKMVRHLSERGLVSLRPYHGFILTESGSSAALQMLRHHRLIETWLCRTMGFSWDEVHEEAERLEHHISERLEERMAAMLGDPVFDPHGHPIPSRDGSVRSPRGKPLTSCADGESAVVQHVDDSCPALLRRLEQAGIGPGVQVRVLQGEADGPITMQTPAGAVALTPAEAELIFAEAGNGGEKE
;
A
#
# COMPACT_ATOMS: atom_id res chain seq x y z
N MET A 1 1.27 1.42 30.42
CA MET A 1 2.17 1.80 29.31
C MET A 1 1.42 2.84 28.51
N THR A 2 1.92 4.07 28.51
CA THR A 2 1.20 5.25 28.05
C THR A 2 1.16 5.26 26.53
N ASP A 3 -0.06 5.40 25.99
CA ASP A 3 -0.42 5.54 24.57
C ASP A 3 0.27 6.80 23.98
N GLN A 4 1.53 6.68 23.53
CA GLN A 4 2.35 7.85 23.16
C GLN A 4 1.98 8.45 21.78
N HIS A 5 1.32 7.69 20.93
CA HIS A 5 0.99 8.11 19.56
C HIS A 5 -0.38 8.79 19.42
N HIS A 6 -1.29 8.62 20.40
CA HIS A 6 -2.59 9.31 20.42
C HIS A 6 -2.51 10.84 20.62
N SER A 7 -1.30 11.40 20.79
CA SER A 7 -1.07 12.84 20.95
C SER A 7 -0.80 13.59 19.64
N LEU A 8 -0.68 12.87 18.51
CA LEU A 8 -0.47 13.50 17.20
C LEU A 8 -1.81 13.88 16.59
N SER A 9 -1.92 15.10 16.05
CA SER A 9 -3.08 15.50 15.26
C SER A 9 -3.16 14.65 13.98
N THR A 10 -4.38 14.43 13.46
CA THR A 10 -4.64 13.77 12.17
C THR A 10 -3.70 14.25 11.07
N SER A 11 -3.58 15.57 10.86
CA SER A 11 -2.69 16.12 9.82
C SER A 11 -1.20 15.78 10.01
N VAL A 12 -0.74 15.53 11.24
CA VAL A 12 0.63 15.06 11.48
C VAL A 12 0.75 13.59 11.09
N GLN A 13 -0.23 12.78 11.49
CA GLN A 13 -0.31 11.36 11.12
C GLN A 13 -0.34 11.17 9.61
N ASP A 14 -1.17 11.94 8.88
CA ASP A 14 -1.28 11.90 7.42
C ASP A 14 0.06 12.15 6.73
N TYR A 15 0.80 13.17 7.19
CA TYR A 15 2.10 13.50 6.60
C TYR A 15 3.14 12.43 6.91
N LEU A 16 3.16 11.86 8.11
CA LEU A 16 4.11 10.78 8.43
C LEU A 16 3.82 9.54 7.58
N LYS A 17 2.53 9.15 7.46
CA LYS A 17 2.08 8.06 6.58
C LYS A 17 2.45 8.33 5.11
N ALA A 18 2.21 9.55 4.62
CA ALA A 18 2.54 9.94 3.24
C ALA A 18 4.05 9.92 2.95
N ILE A 19 4.89 10.38 3.89
CA ILE A 19 6.35 10.28 3.76
C ILE A 19 6.75 8.80 3.68
N TYR A 20 6.20 7.95 4.56
CA TYR A 20 6.48 6.51 4.54
C TYR A 20 6.12 5.87 3.19
N ARG A 21 4.91 6.07 2.66
CA ARG A 21 4.46 5.50 1.37
C ARG A 21 5.34 5.97 0.20
N LEU A 22 5.76 7.24 0.20
CA LEU A 22 6.70 7.74 -0.81
C LEU A 22 8.07 7.05 -0.69
N GLN A 23 8.57 6.82 0.51
CA GLN A 23 9.84 6.10 0.71
C GLN A 23 9.73 4.62 0.32
N GLU A 24 8.60 3.97 0.61
CA GLU A 24 8.31 2.58 0.25
C GLU A 24 8.31 2.36 -1.28
N SER A 25 7.76 3.31 -2.04
CA SER A 25 7.80 3.31 -3.52
C SER A 25 9.15 3.73 -4.11
N GLY A 26 10.16 4.01 -3.28
CA GLY A 26 11.46 4.56 -3.73
C GLY A 26 11.40 6.02 -4.20
N ALA A 27 10.25 6.67 -4.06
CA ALA A 27 10.07 8.07 -4.41
C ALA A 27 10.66 9.01 -3.35
N ARG A 28 11.20 10.14 -3.81
CA ARG A 28 11.64 11.22 -2.92
C ARG A 28 10.44 11.93 -2.31
N ALA A 29 10.38 12.05 -0.99
CA ALA A 29 9.39 12.88 -0.32
C ALA A 29 9.76 14.37 -0.45
N THR A 30 9.22 15.02 -1.49
CA THR A 30 9.36 16.47 -1.72
C THR A 30 8.12 17.19 -1.23
N THR A 31 8.22 18.49 -1.00
CA THR A 31 7.06 19.33 -0.63
C THR A 31 5.92 19.20 -1.63
N GLN A 32 6.20 19.21 -2.93
CA GLN A 32 5.18 19.01 -3.98
C GLN A 32 4.50 17.64 -3.88
N LYS A 33 5.26 16.55 -3.70
CA LYS A 33 4.70 15.20 -3.62
C LYS A 33 3.88 15.00 -2.35
N LEU A 34 4.34 15.55 -1.23
CA LEU A 34 3.58 15.52 0.03
C LEU A 34 2.30 16.35 -0.03
N ALA A 35 2.36 17.53 -0.64
CA ALA A 35 1.20 18.37 -0.88
C ALA A 35 0.14 17.62 -1.71
N ALA A 36 0.57 16.96 -2.79
CA ALA A 36 -0.32 16.15 -3.63
C ALA A 36 -0.89 14.94 -2.88
N ALA A 37 -0.05 14.17 -2.18
CA ALA A 37 -0.47 12.96 -1.47
C ALA A 37 -1.47 13.23 -0.34
N VAL A 38 -1.31 14.36 0.38
CA VAL A 38 -2.21 14.73 1.50
C VAL A 38 -3.34 15.67 1.05
N GLY A 39 -3.37 16.10 -0.22
CA GLY A 39 -4.41 17.02 -0.72
C GLY A 39 -4.33 18.44 -0.15
N THR A 40 -3.11 18.96 0.06
CA THR A 40 -2.87 20.30 0.64
C THR A 40 -2.04 21.18 -0.30
N SER A 41 -1.92 22.49 -0.01
CA SER A 41 -1.08 23.38 -0.81
C SER A 41 0.42 23.16 -0.52
N PRO A 42 1.33 23.41 -1.48
CA PRO A 42 2.78 23.33 -1.24
C PRO A 42 3.27 24.23 -0.10
N ALA A 43 2.63 25.38 0.12
CA ALA A 43 2.94 26.27 1.23
C ALA A 43 2.56 25.65 2.59
N ALA A 44 1.38 25.02 2.68
CA ALA A 44 0.95 24.29 3.87
C ALA A 44 1.87 23.10 4.15
N ALA A 45 2.23 22.32 3.11
CA ALA A 45 3.17 21.22 3.24
C ALA A 45 4.55 21.64 3.73
N SER A 46 5.09 22.74 3.20
CA SER A 46 6.37 23.28 3.66
C SER A 46 6.35 23.65 5.15
N LYS A 47 5.25 24.28 5.60
CA LYS A 47 5.05 24.62 7.01
C LYS A 47 4.93 23.38 7.88
N MET A 48 4.14 22.39 7.45
CA MET A 48 3.96 21.14 8.19
C MET A 48 5.28 20.37 8.33
N VAL A 49 6.03 20.21 7.25
CA VAL A 49 7.29 19.45 7.33
C VAL A 49 8.34 20.15 8.19
N ARG A 50 8.36 21.48 8.20
CA ARG A 50 9.18 22.24 9.18
C ARG A 50 8.76 21.93 10.61
N HIS A 51 7.46 21.96 10.90
CA HIS A 51 6.93 21.61 12.21
C HIS A 51 7.28 20.17 12.63
N LEU A 52 7.20 19.20 11.70
CA LEU A 52 7.62 17.82 11.96
C LEU A 52 9.13 17.71 12.24
N SER A 53 9.94 18.52 11.55
CA SER A 53 11.39 18.57 11.75
C SER A 53 11.76 19.17 13.10
N GLU A 54 11.10 20.25 13.53
CA GLU A 54 11.27 20.87 14.85
C GLU A 54 10.89 19.91 15.99
N ARG A 55 9.96 19.00 15.75
CA ARG A 55 9.56 17.94 16.68
C ARG A 55 10.45 16.69 16.61
N GLY A 56 11.47 16.68 15.74
CA GLY A 56 12.37 15.54 15.59
C GLY A 56 11.71 14.29 14.99
N LEU A 57 10.60 14.43 14.26
CA LEU A 57 9.91 13.32 13.60
C LEU A 57 10.41 13.10 12.17
N VAL A 58 10.88 14.17 11.52
CA VAL A 58 11.37 14.16 10.14
C VAL A 58 12.73 14.85 10.07
N SER A 59 13.57 14.43 9.12
CA SER A 59 14.82 15.09 8.78
C SER A 59 14.91 15.34 7.28
N LEU A 60 15.61 16.40 6.86
CA LEU A 60 15.92 16.63 5.44
C LEU A 60 17.27 16.00 5.11
N ARG A 61 17.32 15.15 4.08
CA ARG A 61 18.57 14.61 3.53
C ARG A 61 18.81 15.13 2.12
N PRO A 62 20.03 15.60 1.80
CA PRO A 62 20.41 15.89 0.42
C PRO A 62 20.06 14.73 -0.51
N TYR A 63 19.54 15.01 -1.70
CA TYR A 63 19.14 14.03 -2.72
C TYR A 63 18.01 13.04 -2.37
N HIS A 64 17.64 12.88 -1.10
CA HIS A 64 16.56 11.97 -0.68
C HIS A 64 15.27 12.69 -0.28
N GLY A 65 15.32 14.00 -0.03
CA GLY A 65 14.16 14.77 0.42
C GLY A 65 13.93 14.55 1.93
N PHE A 66 12.68 14.58 2.34
CA PHE A 66 12.30 14.38 3.73
C PHE A 66 12.32 12.89 4.09
N ILE A 67 12.91 12.55 5.23
CA ILE A 67 13.06 11.19 5.72
C ILE A 67 12.55 11.12 7.15
N LEU A 68 11.76 10.09 7.45
CA LEU A 68 11.32 9.80 8.81
C LEU A 68 12.52 9.46 9.71
N THR A 69 12.51 10.04 10.91
CA THR A 69 13.35 9.56 12.02
C THR A 69 12.77 8.25 12.58
N GLU A 70 13.44 7.60 13.51
CA GLU A 70 12.91 6.39 14.16
C GLU A 70 11.53 6.62 14.81
N SER A 71 11.35 7.73 15.53
CA SER A 71 10.06 8.08 16.14
C SER A 71 8.99 8.42 15.10
N GLY A 72 9.37 9.09 14.00
CA GLY A 72 8.49 9.37 12.87
C GLY A 72 8.05 8.09 12.15
N SER A 73 8.97 7.15 11.95
CA SER A 73 8.70 5.84 11.35
C SER A 73 7.77 5.01 12.21
N SER A 74 8.00 4.96 13.53
CA SER A 74 7.10 4.27 14.47
C SER A 74 5.66 4.78 14.35
N ALA A 75 5.47 6.10 14.34
CA ALA A 75 4.15 6.71 14.20
C ALA A 75 3.52 6.44 12.81
N ALA A 76 4.31 6.53 11.73
CA ALA A 76 3.81 6.24 10.38
C ALA A 76 3.38 4.78 10.22
N LEU A 77 4.17 3.84 10.75
CA LEU A 77 3.92 2.41 10.68
C LEU A 77 2.70 2.00 11.49
N GLN A 78 2.48 2.61 12.64
CA GLN A 78 1.25 2.40 13.40
C GLN A 78 0.02 2.84 12.62
N MET A 79 0.07 4.01 11.97
CA MET A 79 -1.04 4.46 11.14
C MET A 79 -1.29 3.53 9.95
N LEU A 80 -0.23 3.08 9.29
CA LEU A 80 -0.33 2.14 8.19
C LEU A 80 -0.88 0.77 8.63
N ARG A 81 -0.54 0.33 9.84
CA ARG A 81 -1.09 -0.87 10.46
C ARG A 81 -2.57 -0.73 10.76
N HIS A 82 -3.00 0.39 11.33
CA HIS A 82 -4.42 0.70 11.53
C HIS A 82 -5.18 0.64 10.21
N HIS A 83 -4.71 1.38 9.19
CA HIS A 83 -5.31 1.45 7.86
C HIS A 83 -5.52 0.05 7.27
N ARG A 84 -4.42 -0.71 7.13
CA ARG A 84 -4.42 -2.03 6.47
C ARG A 84 -5.26 -3.07 7.23
N LEU A 85 -5.32 -3.00 8.56
CA LEU A 85 -6.21 -3.88 9.35
C LEU A 85 -7.68 -3.52 9.19
N ILE A 86 -8.00 -2.22 9.15
CA ILE A 86 -9.37 -1.75 8.91
C ILE A 86 -9.83 -2.17 7.52
N GLU A 87 -9.01 -1.98 6.48
CA GLU A 87 -9.33 -2.46 5.13
C GLU A 87 -9.58 -3.97 5.11
N THR A 88 -8.68 -4.73 5.74
CA THR A 88 -8.83 -6.19 5.84
C THR A 88 -10.14 -6.58 6.52
N TRP A 89 -10.51 -5.89 7.60
CA TRP A 89 -11.75 -6.12 8.32
C TRP A 89 -12.99 -5.76 7.49
N LEU A 90 -13.00 -4.60 6.85
CA LEU A 90 -14.10 -4.11 6.02
C LEU A 90 -14.33 -5.04 4.81
N CYS A 91 -13.27 -5.43 4.09
CA CYS A 91 -13.42 -6.35 2.96
C CYS A 91 -13.88 -7.74 3.41
N ARG A 92 -13.22 -8.35 4.41
CA ARG A 92 -13.50 -9.76 4.79
C ARG A 92 -14.80 -9.94 5.57
N THR A 93 -15.21 -8.94 6.33
CA THR A 93 -16.35 -9.06 7.27
C THR A 93 -17.57 -8.31 6.81
N MET A 94 -17.39 -7.11 6.23
CA MET A 94 -18.47 -6.21 5.87
C MET A 94 -18.80 -6.25 4.37
N GLY A 95 -17.95 -6.88 3.56
CA GLY A 95 -18.17 -7.08 2.13
C GLY A 95 -17.89 -5.84 1.28
N PHE A 96 -17.04 -4.92 1.76
CA PHE A 96 -16.59 -3.78 0.96
C PHE A 96 -15.74 -4.25 -0.22
N SER A 97 -15.97 -3.67 -1.40
CA SER A 97 -15.12 -3.90 -2.58
C SER A 97 -13.79 -3.17 -2.45
N TRP A 98 -12.80 -3.61 -3.23
CA TRP A 98 -11.44 -3.08 -3.14
C TRP A 98 -11.33 -1.61 -3.51
N ASP A 99 -12.21 -1.13 -4.38
CA ASP A 99 -12.16 0.25 -4.87
C ASP A 99 -12.80 1.26 -3.92
N GLU A 100 -13.62 0.80 -2.96
CA GLU A 100 -14.29 1.66 -1.96
C GLU A 100 -13.67 1.58 -0.57
N VAL A 101 -12.98 0.48 -0.25
CA VAL A 101 -12.50 0.21 1.12
C VAL A 101 -11.52 1.27 1.63
N HIS A 102 -10.67 1.79 0.74
CA HIS A 102 -9.64 2.77 1.09
C HIS A 102 -10.25 4.04 1.71
N GLU A 103 -11.33 4.57 1.13
CA GLU A 103 -11.95 5.79 1.64
C GLU A 103 -12.53 5.63 3.05
N GLU A 104 -13.11 4.47 3.35
CA GLU A 104 -13.63 4.20 4.69
C GLU A 104 -12.51 3.96 5.70
N ALA A 105 -11.43 3.29 5.29
CA ALA A 105 -10.27 3.07 6.14
C ALA A 105 -9.60 4.41 6.55
N GLU A 106 -9.42 5.36 5.62
CA GLU A 106 -8.90 6.70 5.89
C GLU A 106 -9.76 7.46 6.93
N ARG A 107 -11.09 7.29 6.92
CA ARG A 107 -11.98 7.94 7.91
C ARG A 107 -11.81 7.36 9.31
N LEU A 108 -11.49 6.07 9.41
CA LEU A 108 -11.49 5.32 10.66
C LEU A 108 -10.11 5.21 11.33
N GLU A 109 -9.02 5.19 10.56
CA GLU A 109 -7.67 4.84 11.06
C GLU A 109 -7.16 5.71 12.21
N HIS A 110 -7.54 6.99 12.24
CA HIS A 110 -7.14 7.95 13.26
C HIS A 110 -7.90 7.79 14.58
N HIS A 111 -8.99 7.02 14.56
CA HIS A 111 -9.96 6.96 15.66
C HIS A 111 -9.92 5.62 16.41
N ILE A 112 -9.13 4.65 15.95
CA ILE A 112 -8.99 3.37 16.65
C ILE A 112 -7.85 3.43 17.68
N SER A 113 -8.11 2.86 18.86
CA SER A 113 -7.07 2.66 19.88
C SER A 113 -6.24 1.42 19.58
N GLU A 114 -5.00 1.36 20.07
CA GLU A 114 -4.14 0.15 20.00
C GLU A 114 -4.86 -1.11 20.52
N ARG A 115 -5.66 -0.99 21.58
CA ARG A 115 -6.44 -2.11 22.12
C ARG A 115 -7.51 -2.64 21.15
N LEU A 116 -8.11 -1.75 20.36
CA LEU A 116 -9.10 -2.14 19.34
C LEU A 116 -8.38 -2.77 18.14
N GLU A 117 -7.27 -2.17 17.72
CA GLU A 117 -6.40 -2.71 16.67
C GLU A 117 -5.93 -4.15 16.99
N GLU A 118 -5.44 -4.41 18.20
CA GLU A 118 -5.00 -5.74 18.64
C GLU A 118 -6.14 -6.78 18.56
N ARG A 119 -7.35 -6.40 18.99
CA ARG A 119 -8.52 -7.30 18.92
C ARG A 119 -8.96 -7.53 17.48
N MET A 120 -8.86 -6.52 16.63
CA MET A 120 -9.15 -6.62 15.21
C MET A 120 -8.17 -7.57 14.52
N ALA A 121 -6.86 -7.42 14.75
CA ALA A 121 -5.84 -8.33 14.23
C ALA A 121 -6.08 -9.78 14.65
N ALA A 122 -6.33 -10.03 15.95
CA ALA A 122 -6.60 -11.37 16.45
C ALA A 122 -7.88 -11.98 15.86
N MET A 123 -8.95 -11.20 15.72
CA MET A 123 -10.20 -11.63 15.08
C MET A 123 -9.99 -12.03 13.61
N LEU A 124 -9.10 -11.32 12.91
CA LEU A 124 -8.76 -11.60 11.50
C LEU A 124 -7.76 -12.77 11.34
N GLY A 125 -7.31 -13.39 12.44
CA GLY A 125 -6.32 -14.46 12.43
C GLY A 125 -4.88 -13.97 12.21
N ASP A 126 -4.56 -12.78 12.72
CA ASP A 126 -3.23 -12.13 12.61
C ASP A 126 -2.72 -12.05 11.16
N PRO A 127 -3.47 -11.37 10.27
CA PRO A 127 -3.09 -11.26 8.87
C PRO A 127 -1.76 -10.51 8.73
N VAL A 128 -0.93 -10.97 7.79
CA VAL A 128 0.37 -10.36 7.47
C VAL A 128 0.32 -9.51 6.19
N PHE A 129 -0.79 -9.55 5.45
CA PHE A 129 -1.05 -8.76 4.25
C PHE A 129 -2.48 -8.22 4.26
N ASP A 130 -2.67 -7.03 3.69
CA ASP A 130 -3.98 -6.41 3.47
C ASP A 130 -4.71 -7.06 2.26
N PRO A 131 -5.94 -6.63 1.90
CA PRO A 131 -6.66 -7.17 0.74
C PRO A 131 -5.91 -7.00 -0.58
N HIS A 132 -5.13 -5.93 -0.70
CA HIS A 132 -4.37 -5.55 -1.89
C HIS A 132 -2.99 -6.23 -1.96
N GLY A 133 -2.58 -6.93 -0.91
CA GLY A 133 -1.31 -7.68 -0.82
C GLY A 133 -0.17 -6.88 -0.19
N HIS A 134 -0.40 -5.67 0.33
CA HIS A 134 0.66 -4.92 1.00
C HIS A 134 0.91 -5.49 2.41
N PRO A 135 2.17 -5.50 2.87
CA PRO A 135 2.52 -6.08 4.17
C PRO A 135 1.91 -5.27 5.31
N ILE A 136 1.17 -5.91 6.22
CA ILE A 136 0.70 -5.24 7.42
C ILE A 136 1.90 -5.08 8.38
N PRO A 137 2.29 -3.86 8.78
CA PRO A 137 3.35 -3.69 9.77
C PRO A 137 3.01 -4.47 11.04
N SER A 138 3.97 -5.13 11.66
CA SER A 138 3.77 -5.81 12.93
C SER A 138 3.68 -4.80 14.08
N ARG A 139 3.28 -5.29 15.26
CA ARG A 139 3.23 -4.49 16.50
C ARG A 139 4.60 -3.98 16.95
N ASP A 140 5.69 -4.68 16.63
CA ASP A 140 7.06 -4.25 16.94
C ASP A 140 7.64 -3.29 15.88
N GLY A 141 6.84 -2.89 14.88
CA GLY A 141 7.24 -1.98 13.82
C GLY A 141 8.06 -2.65 12.70
N SER A 142 8.26 -3.97 12.74
CA SER A 142 8.86 -4.67 11.61
C SER A 142 7.88 -4.78 10.43
N VAL A 143 8.40 -4.58 9.21
CA VAL A 143 7.63 -4.68 7.97
C VAL A 143 8.28 -5.73 7.10
N ARG A 144 7.48 -6.67 6.59
CA ARG A 144 7.96 -7.65 5.61
C ARG A 144 8.27 -6.93 4.31
N SER A 145 9.36 -7.30 3.65
CA SER A 145 9.67 -6.75 2.32
C SER A 145 8.56 -7.11 1.33
N PRO A 146 8.09 -6.14 0.51
CA PRO A 146 7.21 -6.43 -0.62
C PRO A 146 7.84 -7.49 -1.53
N ARG A 147 7.00 -8.35 -2.10
CA ARG A 147 7.42 -9.41 -3.02
C ARG A 147 7.03 -9.08 -4.46
N GLY A 148 7.74 -9.72 -5.38
CA GLY A 148 7.49 -9.62 -6.81
C GLY A 148 8.23 -8.48 -7.50
N LYS A 149 8.16 -8.53 -8.83
CA LYS A 149 8.60 -7.48 -9.76
C LYS A 149 7.35 -6.86 -10.41
N PRO A 150 7.42 -5.62 -10.91
CA PRO A 150 6.34 -5.06 -11.72
C PRO A 150 5.98 -5.98 -12.87
N LEU A 151 4.70 -6.03 -13.23
CA LEU A 151 4.19 -6.92 -14.29
C LEU A 151 4.83 -6.61 -15.65
N THR A 152 5.23 -5.36 -15.87
CA THR A 152 6.03 -4.92 -17.05
C THR A 152 7.38 -5.61 -17.16
N SER A 153 7.91 -6.14 -16.05
CA SER A 153 9.17 -6.90 -16.00
C SER A 153 8.96 -8.43 -16.16
N CYS A 154 7.72 -8.90 -16.32
CA CYS A 154 7.43 -10.29 -16.67
C CYS A 154 7.64 -10.53 -18.16
N ALA A 155 8.20 -11.68 -18.52
CA ALA A 155 8.37 -12.09 -19.91
C ALA A 155 7.02 -12.47 -20.55
N ASP A 156 6.94 -12.35 -21.87
CA ASP A 156 5.78 -12.83 -22.62
C ASP A 156 5.57 -14.34 -22.40
N GLY A 157 4.34 -14.72 -22.07
CA GLY A 157 3.95 -16.07 -21.72
C GLY A 157 4.33 -16.53 -20.30
N GLU A 158 5.00 -15.70 -19.48
CA GLU A 158 5.41 -16.04 -18.11
C GLU A 158 4.19 -16.37 -17.24
N SER A 159 4.27 -17.45 -16.46
CA SER A 159 3.30 -17.75 -15.41
C SER A 159 3.77 -17.12 -14.11
N ALA A 160 2.94 -16.26 -13.52
CA ALA A 160 3.29 -15.47 -12.36
C ALA A 160 2.16 -15.50 -11.32
N VAL A 161 2.50 -15.34 -10.04
CA VAL A 161 1.54 -15.18 -8.94
C VAL A 161 1.52 -13.72 -8.54
N VAL A 162 0.34 -13.11 -8.60
CA VAL A 162 0.15 -11.72 -8.15
C VAL A 162 0.47 -11.64 -6.66
N GLN A 163 1.36 -10.73 -6.28
CA GLN A 163 1.79 -10.53 -4.90
C GLN A 163 1.07 -9.35 -4.27
N HIS A 164 1.06 -8.20 -4.95
CA HIS A 164 0.31 -7.03 -4.52
C HIS A 164 -0.09 -6.14 -5.69
N VAL A 165 -1.09 -5.30 -5.45
CA VAL A 165 -1.63 -4.32 -6.40
C VAL A 165 -1.71 -2.97 -5.70
N ASP A 166 -1.11 -1.95 -6.28
CA ASP A 166 -1.19 -0.58 -5.78
C ASP A 166 -2.65 -0.07 -5.86
N ASP A 167 -3.10 0.56 -4.77
CA ASP A 167 -4.49 1.00 -4.55
C ASP A 167 -4.81 2.36 -5.19
N SER A 168 -3.83 3.01 -5.85
CA SER A 168 -3.99 4.37 -6.41
C SER A 168 -4.96 4.48 -7.60
N CYS A 169 -5.41 3.35 -8.17
CA CYS A 169 -6.32 3.32 -9.31
C CYS A 169 -7.60 2.51 -9.03
N PRO A 170 -8.67 3.13 -8.47
CA PRO A 170 -9.93 2.44 -8.16
C PRO A 170 -10.57 1.75 -9.37
N ALA A 171 -10.43 2.32 -10.57
CA ALA A 171 -10.95 1.71 -11.80
C ALA A 171 -10.22 0.41 -12.17
N LEU A 172 -8.91 0.32 -11.93
CA LEU A 172 -8.14 -0.90 -12.11
C LEU A 172 -8.56 -1.96 -11.08
N LEU A 173 -8.66 -1.58 -9.80
CA LEU A 173 -9.07 -2.50 -8.73
C LEU A 173 -10.42 -3.16 -9.04
N ARG A 174 -11.44 -2.39 -9.45
CA ARG A 174 -12.74 -2.94 -9.87
C ARG A 174 -12.63 -3.98 -10.99
N ARG A 175 -11.81 -3.69 -12.00
CA ARG A 175 -11.64 -4.59 -13.17
C ARG A 175 -10.93 -5.88 -12.78
N LEU A 176 -9.92 -5.81 -11.91
CA LEU A 176 -9.21 -6.97 -11.40
C LEU A 176 -10.12 -7.84 -10.53
N GLU A 177 -10.86 -7.22 -9.61
CA GLU A 177 -11.82 -7.91 -8.72
C GLU A 177 -12.93 -8.62 -9.53
N GLN A 178 -13.52 -7.96 -10.53
CA GLN A 178 -14.51 -8.55 -11.43
C GLN A 178 -13.98 -9.75 -12.23
N ALA A 179 -12.67 -9.76 -12.52
CA ALA A 179 -12.01 -10.86 -13.20
C ALA A 179 -11.48 -11.95 -12.24
N GLY A 180 -11.68 -11.79 -10.93
CA GLY A 180 -11.15 -12.69 -9.90
C GLY A 180 -9.63 -12.69 -9.83
N ILE A 181 -8.98 -11.57 -10.19
CA ILE A 181 -7.53 -11.40 -10.16
C ILE A 181 -7.16 -10.58 -8.93
N GLY A 182 -6.33 -11.15 -8.06
CA GLY A 182 -5.87 -10.52 -6.83
C GLY A 182 -4.62 -11.21 -6.26
N PRO A 183 -4.07 -10.74 -5.11
CA PRO A 183 -2.96 -11.41 -4.45
C PRO A 183 -3.19 -12.92 -4.27
N GLY A 184 -2.16 -13.70 -4.58
CA GLY A 184 -2.19 -15.17 -4.55
C GLY A 184 -2.76 -15.81 -5.81
N VAL A 185 -3.38 -15.06 -6.72
CA VAL A 185 -3.92 -15.60 -7.98
C VAL A 185 -2.78 -15.81 -8.98
N GLN A 186 -2.72 -17.01 -9.55
CA GLN A 186 -1.82 -17.32 -10.65
C GLN A 186 -2.40 -16.79 -11.97
N VAL A 187 -1.58 -16.07 -12.72
CA VAL A 187 -1.88 -15.53 -14.03
C VAL A 187 -0.83 -15.91 -15.05
N ARG A 188 -1.24 -15.95 -16.31
CA ARG A 188 -0.32 -15.93 -17.45
C ARG A 188 -0.23 -14.51 -17.99
N VAL A 189 0.99 -13.99 -18.13
CA VAL A 189 1.25 -12.66 -18.66
C VAL A 189 1.45 -12.76 -20.17
N LEU A 190 0.69 -12.00 -20.95
CA LEU A 190 0.82 -11.91 -22.40
C LEU A 190 1.15 -10.46 -22.78
N GLN A 191 2.22 -10.25 -23.52
CA GLN A 191 2.62 -8.92 -23.97
C GLN A 191 2.07 -8.65 -25.38
N GLY A 192 1.54 -7.44 -25.59
CA GLY A 192 1.18 -6.95 -26.93
C GLY A 192 2.41 -6.55 -27.75
N GLU A 193 2.23 -6.40 -29.06
CA GLU A 193 3.28 -5.87 -29.93
C GLU A 193 3.58 -4.39 -29.61
N ALA A 194 4.86 -4.01 -29.59
CA ALA A 194 5.39 -2.63 -29.54
C ALA A 194 4.66 -1.65 -28.59
N ASP A 195 5.02 -1.67 -27.29
CA ASP A 195 4.35 -0.89 -26.22
C ASP A 195 2.82 -1.13 -26.12
N GLY A 196 2.37 -2.25 -26.67
CA GLY A 196 0.99 -2.71 -26.60
C GLY A 196 0.54 -3.08 -25.18
N PRO A 197 -0.75 -3.39 -25.01
CA PRO A 197 -1.29 -3.73 -23.70
C PRO A 197 -0.68 -5.02 -23.15
N ILE A 198 -0.53 -5.09 -21.83
CA ILE A 198 -0.14 -6.31 -21.12
C ILE A 198 -1.42 -6.98 -20.64
N THR A 199 -1.64 -8.24 -21.02
CA THR A 199 -2.84 -8.98 -20.62
C THR A 199 -2.52 -9.98 -19.52
N MET A 200 -3.25 -9.91 -18.41
CA MET A 200 -3.27 -10.95 -17.38
C MET A 200 -4.38 -11.94 -17.72
N GLN A 201 -4.02 -13.21 -17.90
CA GLN A 201 -4.97 -14.28 -18.22
C GLN A 201 -5.08 -15.27 -17.07
N THR A 202 -6.32 -15.60 -16.68
CA THR A 202 -6.68 -16.69 -15.77
C THR A 202 -7.55 -17.72 -16.50
N PRO A 203 -7.84 -18.88 -15.90
CA PRO A 203 -8.85 -19.80 -16.45
C PRO A 203 -10.25 -19.18 -16.55
N ALA A 204 -10.56 -18.18 -15.72
CA ALA A 204 -11.88 -17.55 -15.64
C ALA A 204 -12.04 -16.36 -16.59
N GLY A 205 -10.94 -15.76 -17.09
CA GLY A 205 -11.01 -14.60 -17.96
C GLY A 205 -9.66 -13.94 -18.21
N ALA A 206 -9.69 -12.74 -18.80
CA ALA A 206 -8.49 -11.95 -19.05
C ALA A 206 -8.74 -10.45 -18.83
N VAL A 207 -7.73 -9.74 -18.35
CA VAL A 207 -7.75 -8.29 -18.16
C VAL A 207 -6.59 -7.69 -18.94
N ALA A 208 -6.90 -6.85 -19.93
CA ALA A 208 -5.91 -6.08 -20.68
C ALA A 208 -5.55 -4.79 -19.93
N LEU A 209 -4.27 -4.57 -19.68
CA LEU A 209 -3.74 -3.45 -18.93
C LEU A 209 -2.95 -2.52 -19.84
N THR A 210 -3.03 -1.23 -19.59
CA THR A 210 -2.03 -0.30 -20.11
C THR A 210 -0.66 -0.57 -19.45
N PRO A 211 0.47 -0.18 -20.07
CA PRO A 211 1.78 -0.28 -19.43
C PRO A 211 1.82 0.42 -18.06
N ALA A 212 1.15 1.57 -17.92
CA ALA A 212 1.06 2.28 -16.65
C ALA A 212 0.28 1.51 -15.58
N GLU A 213 -0.82 0.83 -15.93
CA GLU A 213 -1.55 -0.04 -15.00
C GLU A 213 -0.73 -1.28 -14.62
N ALA A 214 0.05 -1.83 -15.56
CA ALA A 214 0.91 -2.98 -15.31
C ALA A 214 2.08 -2.67 -14.35
N GLU A 215 2.56 -1.42 -14.29
CA GLU A 215 3.53 -0.97 -13.28
C GLU A 215 2.97 -0.96 -11.85
N LEU A 216 1.64 -0.91 -11.71
CA LEU A 216 0.95 -0.92 -10.40
C LEU A 216 0.72 -2.34 -9.86
N ILE A 217 1.06 -3.38 -10.63
CA ILE A 217 0.82 -4.78 -10.27
C ILE A 217 2.15 -5.48 -10.15
N PHE A 218 2.37 -6.13 -9.01
CA PHE A 218 3.61 -6.83 -8.73
C PHE A 218 3.34 -8.32 -8.67
N ALA A 219 4.16 -9.10 -9.37
CA ALA A 219 4.03 -10.54 -9.45
C ALA A 219 5.39 -11.23 -9.32
N GLU A 220 5.40 -12.45 -8.82
CA GLU A 220 6.59 -13.30 -8.80
C GLU A 220 6.40 -14.49 -9.73
N ALA A 221 7.49 -15.01 -10.30
CA ALA A 221 7.40 -16.21 -11.13
C ALA A 221 6.73 -17.33 -10.33
N GLY A 222 5.65 -17.88 -10.86
CA GLY A 222 5.01 -19.03 -10.26
C GLY A 222 5.97 -20.20 -10.39
N ASN A 223 6.36 -20.82 -9.28
CA ASN A 223 7.02 -22.13 -9.35
C ASN A 223 6.07 -23.02 -10.15
N GLY A 224 6.44 -23.32 -11.40
CA GLY A 224 5.71 -24.28 -12.20
C GLY A 224 5.64 -25.55 -11.37
N GLY A 225 4.42 -25.91 -10.94
CA GLY A 225 4.24 -27.11 -10.13
C GLY A 225 5.00 -28.24 -10.79
N GLU A 226 5.94 -28.82 -10.06
CA GLU A 226 6.34 -30.19 -10.32
C GLU A 226 5.02 -30.97 -10.36
N LYS A 227 4.69 -31.49 -11.55
CA LYS A 227 3.66 -32.50 -11.68
C LYS A 227 4.13 -33.69 -10.83
N GLU A 228 3.58 -33.84 -9.64
CA GLU A 228 3.44 -35.17 -9.03
C GLU A 228 2.30 -35.93 -9.72
#